data_AF-A0A959S5G8-F1
#
_entry.id   AF-A0A959S5G8-F1
#
_cell.length_a   1.000
_cell.length_b   1.000
_cell.length_c   1.000
_cell.angle_alpha   90.00
_cell.angle_beta   90.00
_cell.angle_gamma   90.00
#
_symmetry.space_group_name_H-M   'P 1'
#
loop_
_entity.id
_entity.type
_entity.pdbx_description
1 polymer ?
#
loop_
_entity_poly.entity_id
_entity_poly.type
_entity_poly.pdbx_seq_one_letter_code
_entity_poly.pdbx_strand_id
1 'polypeptide(L)'
;MKNEEAYITECLLSILQQSSDLFQIEIIVVDDHSTDRSKELCIHLANADNRIKYFPNFGKGTLEALQTAAQHARGEFISRMDADDLMPANKLQNLFVALQEQPQCDLSTGKVEYFSTGKPLENGFVQYQNWLNDVAMQGAFYTEIYKECTVASPNWLIRREAFLSSGGFEALQYPEDYDLVFRWKKHQFQIAFVDEVTHLWRDHHNRASRNLDWYADNRFLELKLQRFLEQDYHPSYKLSVLGAGKKGKAVAKWLIDHSVPFDWYSNNLRKTQVPIYHQHLKHWEPSSPEWEGLLLIAVSSPHDLAVLRNQINASSDLQLSDCFFLF
;
A
#
# COMPACT_ATOMS: atom_id res chain seq x y z
N MET A 1 -12.29 4.96 13.19
CA MET A 1 -11.88 6.31 13.65
C MET A 1 -11.37 6.24 15.08
N LYS A 2 -10.48 7.15 15.49
CA LYS A 2 -10.06 7.31 16.88
C LYS A 2 -9.60 8.75 17.14
N ASN A 3 -10.33 9.48 17.96
CA ASN A 3 -10.01 10.88 18.30
C ASN A 3 -9.91 11.82 17.08
N GLU A 4 -10.95 11.82 16.27
CA GLU A 4 -11.06 12.55 15.01
C GLU A 4 -12.03 13.74 15.09
N GLU A 5 -12.25 14.31 16.27
CA GLU A 5 -13.23 15.38 16.49
C GLU A 5 -13.06 16.56 15.51
N ALA A 6 -11.82 16.86 15.14
CA ALA A 6 -11.49 17.96 14.25
C ALA A 6 -11.89 17.72 12.78
N TYR A 7 -12.05 16.46 12.34
CA TYR A 7 -12.12 16.10 10.93
C TYR A 7 -13.33 15.24 10.56
N ILE A 8 -13.84 14.44 11.50
CA ILE A 8 -14.85 13.42 11.24
C ILE A 8 -16.14 13.98 10.61
N THR A 9 -16.57 15.18 11.02
CA THR A 9 -17.76 15.84 10.45
C THR A 9 -17.54 16.15 8.97
N GLU A 10 -16.39 16.72 8.61
CA GLU A 10 -16.07 17.05 7.21
C GLU A 10 -15.92 15.79 6.36
N CYS A 11 -15.25 14.77 6.91
CA CYS A 11 -15.11 13.45 6.29
C CYS A 11 -16.48 12.85 5.96
N LEU A 12 -17.38 12.71 6.94
CA LEU A 12 -18.70 12.11 6.74
C LEU A 12 -19.57 12.92 5.76
N LEU A 13 -19.52 14.24 5.81
CA LEU A 13 -20.23 15.09 4.86
C LEU A 13 -19.71 14.88 3.42
N SER A 14 -18.41 14.71 3.23
CA SER A 14 -17.84 14.42 1.90
C SER A 14 -18.30 13.07 1.33
N ILE A 15 -18.52 12.07 2.20
CA ILE A 15 -19.05 10.75 1.81
C ILE A 15 -20.54 10.84 1.49
N LEU A 16 -21.33 11.54 2.31
CA LEU A 16 -22.77 11.74 2.06
C LEU A 16 -23.05 12.45 0.74
N GLN A 17 -22.14 13.32 0.29
CA GLN A 17 -22.22 14.02 -0.99
C GLN A 17 -21.99 13.09 -2.20
N GLN A 18 -21.50 11.86 -2.01
CA GLN A 18 -21.30 10.89 -3.10
C GLN A 18 -22.60 10.23 -3.61
N SER A 19 -23.77 10.75 -3.20
CA SER A 19 -25.06 10.22 -3.63
C SER A 19 -25.24 10.40 -5.14
N SER A 20 -25.70 9.37 -5.83
CA SER A 20 -25.99 9.43 -7.26
C SER A 20 -27.28 8.67 -7.59
N ASP A 21 -27.80 8.87 -8.80
CA ASP A 21 -28.92 8.07 -9.32
C ASP A 21 -28.50 6.64 -9.70
N LEU A 22 -27.20 6.35 -9.72
CA LEU A 22 -26.64 5.07 -10.16
C LEU A 22 -26.54 4.04 -9.03
N PHE A 23 -26.40 4.48 -7.78
CA PHE A 23 -26.21 3.61 -6.62
C PHE A 23 -26.68 4.29 -5.33
N GLN A 24 -26.88 3.47 -4.30
CA GLN A 24 -27.11 3.94 -2.93
C GLN A 24 -25.89 3.63 -2.07
N ILE A 25 -25.67 4.45 -1.05
CA ILE A 25 -24.55 4.28 -0.11
C ILE A 25 -25.08 4.00 1.29
N GLU A 26 -24.38 3.12 2.00
CA GLU A 26 -24.40 3.04 3.46
C GLU A 26 -23.00 3.38 3.98
N ILE A 27 -22.94 4.03 5.13
CA ILE A 27 -21.70 4.48 5.76
C ILE A 27 -21.60 3.80 7.11
N ILE A 28 -20.55 3.01 7.31
CA ILE A 28 -20.31 2.29 8.56
C ILE A 28 -19.15 2.97 9.27
N VAL A 29 -19.45 3.59 10.40
CA VAL A 29 -18.47 4.29 11.22
C VAL A 29 -18.18 3.44 12.44
N VAL A 30 -16.93 2.95 12.54
CA VAL A 30 -16.47 2.20 13.70
C VAL A 30 -15.55 3.07 14.56
N ASP A 31 -15.90 3.22 15.83
CA ASP A 31 -15.18 4.02 16.82
C ASP A 31 -14.24 3.17 17.68
N ASP A 32 -12.92 3.38 17.54
CA ASP A 32 -11.89 2.68 18.32
C ASP A 32 -11.63 3.37 19.67
N HIS A 33 -12.68 3.44 20.48
CA HIS A 33 -12.64 3.96 21.85
C HIS A 33 -12.17 5.43 21.93
N SER A 34 -12.74 6.31 21.10
CA SER A 34 -12.42 7.74 21.16
C SER A 34 -12.75 8.34 22.53
N THR A 35 -11.89 9.25 22.99
CA THR A 35 -12.01 9.97 24.26
C THR A 35 -12.39 11.44 24.08
N ASP A 36 -12.38 11.93 22.84
CA ASP A 36 -12.83 13.26 22.45
C ASP A 36 -14.32 13.25 22.01
N ARG A 37 -14.80 14.32 21.37
CA ARG A 37 -16.21 14.40 20.93
C ARG A 37 -16.52 13.62 19.63
N SER A 38 -15.59 12.83 19.08
CA SER A 38 -15.83 12.06 17.84
C SER A 38 -17.07 11.18 17.91
N LYS A 39 -17.22 10.47 19.04
CA LYS A 39 -18.38 9.60 19.29
C LYS A 39 -19.70 10.38 19.25
N GLU A 40 -19.74 11.50 19.95
CA GLU A 40 -20.93 12.37 20.01
C GLU A 40 -21.31 12.88 18.63
N LEU A 41 -20.33 13.37 17.86
CA LEU A 41 -20.52 13.87 16.50
C LEU A 41 -21.07 12.81 15.55
N CYS A 42 -20.52 11.59 15.59
CA CYS A 42 -20.99 10.49 14.75
C CYS A 42 -22.40 10.02 15.10
N ILE A 43 -22.73 9.93 16.40
CA ILE A 43 -24.09 9.59 16.84
C ILE A 43 -25.07 10.68 16.40
N HIS A 44 -24.69 11.95 16.53
CA HIS A 44 -25.51 13.08 16.08
C HIS A 44 -25.80 12.98 14.56
N LEU A 45 -24.77 12.74 13.74
CA LEU A 45 -24.92 12.60 12.30
C LEU A 45 -25.72 11.34 11.91
N ALA A 46 -25.54 10.22 12.60
CA ALA A 46 -26.31 8.99 12.38
C ALA A 46 -27.81 9.16 12.73
N ASN A 47 -28.14 10.00 13.70
CA ASN A 47 -29.53 10.35 14.00
C ASN A 47 -30.14 11.28 12.95
N ALA A 48 -29.32 12.05 12.24
CA ALA A 48 -29.75 12.98 11.20
C ALA A 48 -29.86 12.35 9.81
N ASP A 49 -29.02 11.35 9.49
CA ASP A 49 -29.01 10.65 8.20
C ASP A 49 -28.91 9.13 8.41
N ASN A 50 -29.95 8.40 7.98
CA ASN A 50 -30.09 6.96 8.20
C ASN A 50 -29.09 6.09 7.42
N ARG A 51 -28.34 6.68 6.49
CA ARG A 51 -27.26 6.00 5.77
C ARG A 51 -26.04 5.81 6.65
N ILE A 52 -25.85 6.65 7.67
CA ILE A 52 -24.75 6.53 8.63
C ILE A 52 -25.16 5.57 9.75
N LYS A 53 -24.32 4.56 9.97
CA LYS A 53 -24.45 3.58 11.05
C LYS A 53 -23.21 3.64 11.91
N TYR A 54 -23.40 4.01 13.18
CA TYR A 54 -22.32 4.04 14.16
C TYR A 54 -22.24 2.71 14.91
N PHE A 55 -21.02 2.20 15.07
CA PHE A 55 -20.72 1.02 15.89
C PHE A 55 -19.50 1.28 16.78
N PRO A 56 -19.51 0.82 18.04
CA PRO A 56 -18.28 0.75 18.83
C PRO A 56 -17.37 -0.36 18.29
N ASN A 57 -16.05 -0.15 18.33
CA ASN A 57 -15.11 -1.23 18.13
C ASN A 57 -15.14 -2.15 19.36
N PHE A 58 -15.44 -3.42 19.18
CA PHE A 58 -15.32 -4.42 20.26
C PHE A 58 -13.87 -4.82 20.53
N GLY A 59 -13.03 -4.60 19.52
CA GLY A 59 -11.60 -4.83 19.56
C GLY A 59 -10.78 -3.59 19.93
N LYS A 60 -9.51 -3.58 19.53
CA LYS A 60 -8.59 -2.45 19.66
C LYS A 60 -7.78 -2.22 18.38
N GLY A 61 -7.71 -0.95 17.97
CA GLY A 61 -6.89 -0.50 16.84
C GLY A 61 -7.60 -0.58 15.51
N THR A 62 -6.93 -0.05 14.48
CA THR A 62 -7.47 0.11 13.12
C THR A 62 -7.92 -1.22 12.52
N LEU A 63 -7.13 -2.29 12.67
CA LEU A 63 -7.44 -3.57 12.05
C LEU A 63 -8.75 -4.18 12.57
N GLU A 64 -8.92 -4.25 13.89
CA GLU A 64 -10.15 -4.79 14.49
C GLU A 64 -11.36 -3.88 14.23
N ALA A 65 -11.13 -2.57 14.10
CA ALA A 65 -12.17 -1.64 13.67
C ALA A 65 -12.60 -1.88 12.22
N LEU A 66 -11.66 -2.13 11.30
CA LEU A 66 -11.95 -2.49 9.90
C LEU A 66 -12.69 -3.82 9.80
N GLN A 67 -12.30 -4.82 10.60
CA GLN A 67 -12.99 -6.11 10.69
C GLN A 67 -14.43 -5.95 11.17
N THR A 68 -14.65 -5.16 12.22
CA THR A 68 -15.99 -4.81 12.70
C THR A 68 -16.80 -4.13 11.60
N ALA A 69 -16.20 -3.20 10.85
CA ALA A 69 -16.87 -2.51 9.75
C ALA A 69 -17.29 -3.49 8.63
N ALA A 70 -16.40 -4.39 8.23
CA ALA A 70 -16.66 -5.41 7.20
C ALA A 70 -17.79 -6.37 7.59
N GLN A 71 -17.91 -6.74 8.87
CA GLN A 71 -19.01 -7.58 9.36
C GLN A 71 -20.38 -6.92 9.23
N HIS A 72 -20.43 -5.58 9.29
CA HIS A 72 -21.67 -4.82 9.16
C HIS A 72 -21.99 -4.42 7.72
N ALA A 73 -21.03 -4.48 6.80
CA ALA A 73 -21.17 -4.04 5.40
C ALA A 73 -22.03 -4.99 4.56
N ARG A 74 -22.99 -4.43 3.81
CA ARG A 74 -23.97 -5.17 3.00
C ARG A 74 -23.98 -4.74 1.53
N GLY A 75 -23.34 -3.64 1.19
CA GLY A 75 -23.23 -3.16 -0.19
C GLY A 75 -22.60 -4.19 -1.14
N GLU A 76 -23.03 -4.16 -2.41
CA GLU A 76 -22.44 -4.99 -3.47
C GLU A 76 -20.97 -4.61 -3.76
N PHE A 77 -20.62 -3.36 -3.45
CA PHE A 77 -19.28 -2.83 -3.52
C PHE A 77 -18.83 -2.35 -2.15
N ILE A 78 -17.54 -2.46 -1.88
CA ILE A 78 -16.90 -2.04 -0.64
C ILE A 78 -15.89 -0.93 -0.95
N SER A 79 -15.85 0.09 -0.11
CA SER A 79 -14.82 1.13 -0.10
C SER A 79 -14.40 1.38 1.35
N ARG A 80 -13.11 1.62 1.58
CA ARG A 80 -12.57 2.10 2.85
C ARG A 80 -12.44 3.62 2.83
N MET A 81 -12.53 4.25 4.00
CA MET A 81 -12.25 5.68 4.16
C MET A 81 -11.61 5.94 5.52
N ASP A 82 -10.57 6.77 5.55
CA ASP A 82 -9.96 7.27 6.78
C ASP A 82 -10.72 8.52 7.27
N ALA A 83 -10.82 8.67 8.59
CA ALA A 83 -11.74 9.62 9.22
C ALA A 83 -11.25 11.08 9.23
N ASP A 84 -9.99 11.28 8.86
CA ASP A 84 -9.30 12.56 8.71
C ASP A 84 -9.24 13.06 7.25
N ASP A 85 -9.58 12.21 6.28
CA ASP A 85 -9.50 12.48 4.84
C ASP A 85 -10.84 12.92 4.22
N LEU A 86 -10.81 13.28 2.92
CA LEU A 86 -12.00 13.68 2.16
C LEU A 86 -12.17 12.90 0.85
N MET A 87 -13.44 12.72 0.45
CA MET A 87 -13.79 12.29 -0.90
C MET A 87 -14.03 13.50 -1.81
N PRO A 88 -13.36 13.59 -2.98
CA PRO A 88 -13.76 14.48 -4.07
C PRO A 88 -15.20 14.20 -4.51
N ALA A 89 -15.92 15.21 -5.01
CA ALA A 89 -17.36 15.13 -5.30
C ALA A 89 -17.80 13.91 -6.15
N ASN A 90 -16.97 13.48 -7.10
CA ASN A 90 -17.31 12.41 -8.05
C ASN A 90 -16.57 11.09 -7.80
N LYS A 91 -15.92 10.90 -6.64
CA LYS A 91 -15.12 9.70 -6.36
C LYS A 91 -15.88 8.41 -6.64
N LEU A 92 -16.96 8.16 -5.90
CA LEU A 92 -17.64 6.86 -5.96
C LEU A 92 -18.29 6.64 -7.33
N GLN A 93 -18.80 7.71 -7.95
CA GLN A 93 -19.36 7.63 -9.30
C GLN A 93 -18.30 7.24 -10.34
N ASN A 94 -17.13 7.90 -10.33
CA ASN A 94 -16.07 7.59 -11.28
C ASN A 94 -15.55 6.16 -11.10
N LEU A 95 -15.33 5.74 -9.85
CA LEU A 95 -14.87 4.39 -9.52
C LEU A 95 -15.92 3.33 -9.90
N PHE A 96 -17.21 3.61 -9.65
CA PHE A 96 -18.31 2.71 -9.99
C PHE A 96 -18.45 2.56 -11.51
N VAL A 97 -18.49 3.67 -12.25
CA VAL A 97 -18.60 3.66 -13.72
C VAL A 97 -17.45 2.88 -14.34
N ALA A 98 -16.22 3.05 -13.85
CA ALA A 98 -15.07 2.29 -14.33
C ALA A 98 -15.25 0.76 -14.18
N LEU A 99 -15.85 0.30 -13.07
CA LEU A 99 -16.16 -1.11 -12.86
C LEU A 99 -17.33 -1.61 -13.71
N GLN A 100 -18.28 -0.74 -14.08
CA GLN A 100 -19.36 -1.11 -15.00
C GLN A 100 -18.84 -1.23 -16.43
N GLU A 101 -17.96 -0.32 -16.86
CA GLU A 101 -17.37 -0.32 -18.21
C GLU A 101 -16.30 -1.41 -18.39
N GLN A 102 -15.66 -1.83 -17.29
CA GLN A 102 -14.63 -2.87 -17.28
C GLN A 102 -15.05 -4.03 -16.36
N PRO A 103 -16.02 -4.87 -16.77
CA PRO A 103 -16.56 -5.92 -15.91
C PRO A 103 -15.54 -7.01 -15.56
N GLN A 104 -14.44 -7.14 -16.32
CA GLN A 104 -13.31 -7.99 -15.99
C GLN A 104 -12.48 -7.50 -14.80
N CYS A 105 -12.65 -6.23 -14.38
CA CYS A 105 -11.98 -5.66 -13.23
C CYS A 105 -12.73 -5.98 -11.93
N ASP A 106 -11.94 -6.36 -10.92
CA ASP A 106 -12.42 -6.70 -9.57
C ASP A 106 -12.56 -5.45 -8.70
N LEU A 107 -11.69 -4.47 -8.92
CA LEU A 107 -11.66 -3.20 -8.22
C LEU A 107 -11.26 -2.04 -9.14
N SER A 108 -11.59 -0.83 -8.72
CA SER A 108 -11.14 0.41 -9.34
C SER A 108 -10.46 1.33 -8.34
N THR A 109 -9.51 2.12 -8.83
CA THR A 109 -8.80 3.18 -8.10
C THR A 109 -8.62 4.39 -9.02
N GLY A 110 -8.24 5.54 -8.48
CA GLY A 110 -7.81 6.68 -9.28
C GLY A 110 -6.61 7.39 -8.66
N LYS A 111 -6.44 8.67 -9.02
CA LYS A 111 -5.37 9.51 -8.46
C LYS A 111 -5.69 9.96 -7.03
N VAL A 112 -4.63 10.28 -6.31
CA VAL A 112 -4.68 10.85 -4.96
C VAL A 112 -4.08 12.26 -4.96
N GLU A 113 -4.52 13.08 -4.01
CA GLU A 113 -3.95 14.40 -3.78
C GLU A 113 -3.82 14.69 -2.27
N TYR A 114 -2.64 15.14 -1.83
CA TYR A 114 -2.47 15.67 -0.49
C TYR A 114 -2.98 17.10 -0.42
N PHE A 115 -3.58 17.44 0.71
CA PHE A 115 -3.89 18.81 1.09
C PHE A 115 -3.58 19.02 2.58
N SER A 116 -3.47 20.28 2.99
CA SER A 116 -3.17 20.64 4.36
C SER A 116 -3.84 21.96 4.69
N THR A 117 -4.35 22.09 5.92
CA THR A 117 -4.94 23.34 6.41
C THR A 117 -3.92 24.09 7.26
N GLY A 118 -3.57 25.31 6.85
CA GLY A 118 -2.75 26.22 7.66
C GLY A 118 -1.24 25.97 7.62
N LYS A 119 -0.75 25.03 6.80
CA LYS A 119 0.69 24.87 6.50
C LYS A 119 0.93 24.36 5.07
N PRO A 120 2.05 24.71 4.43
CA PRO A 120 2.47 24.11 3.17
C PRO A 120 2.73 22.61 3.32
N LEU A 121 2.49 21.86 2.25
CA LEU A 121 2.85 20.45 2.17
C LEU A 121 4.38 20.29 2.10
N GLU A 122 4.90 19.30 2.81
CA GLU A 122 6.30 18.91 2.71
C GLU A 122 6.55 18.24 1.35
N ASN A 123 7.74 18.48 0.78
CA ASN A 123 8.12 17.96 -0.55
C ASN A 123 8.03 16.42 -0.65
N GLY A 124 8.23 15.70 0.46
CA GLY A 124 8.11 14.24 0.50
C GLY A 124 6.70 13.74 0.17
N PHE A 125 5.64 14.41 0.64
CA PHE A 125 4.26 14.02 0.35
C PHE A 125 3.91 14.23 -1.12
N VAL A 126 4.33 15.36 -1.68
CA VAL A 126 4.13 15.67 -3.10
C VAL A 126 4.85 14.64 -3.98
N GLN A 127 6.09 14.28 -3.64
CA GLN A 127 6.83 13.23 -4.36
C GLN A 127 6.16 11.86 -4.25
N TYR A 128 5.70 11.47 -3.07
CA TYR A 128 5.01 10.20 -2.87
C TYR A 128 3.70 10.13 -3.65
N GLN A 129 2.88 11.18 -3.58
CA GLN A 129 1.67 11.32 -4.40
C GLN A 129 1.96 11.19 -5.88
N ASN A 130 2.95 11.93 -6.39
CA ASN A 130 3.28 11.90 -7.82
C ASN A 130 3.74 10.51 -8.25
N TRP A 131 4.60 9.87 -7.44
CA TRP A 131 5.02 8.49 -7.71
C TRP A 131 3.83 7.52 -7.74
N LEU A 132 2.93 7.59 -6.75
CA LEU A 132 1.77 6.69 -6.69
C LEU A 132 0.82 6.92 -7.87
N ASN A 133 0.59 8.18 -8.25
CA ASN A 133 -0.20 8.53 -9.43
C ASN A 133 0.47 8.02 -10.72
N ASP A 134 1.78 8.12 -10.85
CA ASP A 134 2.54 7.59 -12.00
C ASP A 134 2.44 6.07 -12.10
N VAL A 135 2.50 5.36 -10.97
CA VAL A 135 2.27 3.90 -10.91
C VAL A 135 0.87 3.55 -11.41
N ALA A 136 -0.14 4.28 -10.94
CA ALA A 136 -1.53 4.02 -11.31
C ALA A 136 -1.79 4.31 -12.79
N MET A 137 -1.28 5.43 -13.33
CA MET A 137 -1.39 5.77 -14.76
C MET A 137 -0.73 4.75 -15.68
N GLN A 138 0.34 4.08 -15.22
CA GLN A 138 1.04 3.04 -15.98
C GLN A 138 0.41 1.65 -15.81
N GLY A 139 -0.59 1.48 -14.94
CA GLY A 139 -1.12 0.17 -14.57
C GLY A 139 -0.09 -0.72 -13.86
N ALA A 140 0.95 -0.13 -13.27
CA ALA A 140 2.12 -0.81 -12.75
C ALA A 140 1.94 -1.32 -11.30
N PHE A 141 0.69 -1.57 -10.88
CA PHE A 141 0.33 -1.87 -9.49
C PHE A 141 1.10 -3.05 -8.91
N TYR A 142 1.26 -4.14 -9.65
CA TYR A 142 1.93 -5.35 -9.17
C TYR A 142 3.42 -5.42 -9.51
N THR A 143 3.87 -4.73 -10.55
CA THR A 143 5.29 -4.66 -10.91
C THR A 143 6.06 -3.73 -9.99
N GLU A 144 5.40 -2.70 -9.46
CA GLU A 144 5.98 -1.74 -8.51
C GLU A 144 5.70 -2.11 -7.05
N ILE A 145 4.93 -3.18 -6.78
CA ILE A 145 4.45 -3.54 -5.43
C ILE A 145 5.55 -3.80 -4.41
N TYR A 146 6.78 -4.12 -4.81
CA TYR A 146 7.89 -4.32 -3.87
C TYR A 146 8.58 -3.03 -3.43
N LYS A 147 8.26 -1.93 -4.12
CA LYS A 147 8.83 -0.61 -3.87
C LYS A 147 8.12 0.06 -2.71
N GLU A 148 6.79 0.13 -2.79
CA GLU A 148 5.90 0.66 -1.76
C GLU A 148 4.48 0.17 -2.05
N CYS A 149 3.53 0.39 -1.14
CA CYS A 149 2.12 0.14 -1.39
C CYS A 149 1.63 0.94 -2.62
N THR A 150 1.11 0.24 -3.63
CA THR A 150 0.78 0.80 -4.96
C THR A 150 -0.69 1.16 -5.14
N VAL A 151 -1.52 0.87 -4.14
CA VAL A 151 -2.93 1.32 -4.10
C VAL A 151 -3.14 2.00 -2.76
N ALA A 152 -3.55 3.26 -2.80
CA ALA A 152 -3.83 4.03 -1.60
C ALA A 152 -4.96 3.38 -0.78
N SER A 153 -4.70 3.14 0.51
CA SER A 153 -5.62 2.42 1.41
C SER A 153 -7.07 2.92 1.43
N PRO A 154 -7.37 4.22 1.44
CA PRO A 154 -8.75 4.71 1.36
C PRO A 154 -9.23 4.99 -0.08
N ASN A 155 -8.47 4.64 -1.13
CA ASN A 155 -8.77 5.00 -2.52
C ASN A 155 -9.05 3.81 -3.44
N TRP A 156 -10.08 3.03 -3.12
CA TRP A 156 -10.55 1.98 -4.02
C TRP A 156 -12.02 1.69 -3.81
N LEU A 157 -12.66 1.20 -4.86
CA LEU A 157 -13.97 0.55 -4.82
C LEU A 157 -13.77 -0.88 -5.34
N ILE A 158 -14.17 -1.89 -4.56
CA ILE A 158 -13.99 -3.29 -4.92
C ILE A 158 -15.34 -4.01 -4.90
N ARG A 159 -15.54 -4.97 -5.80
CA ARG A 159 -16.69 -5.87 -5.74
C ARG A 159 -16.65 -6.66 -4.44
N ARG A 160 -17.78 -6.77 -3.73
CA ARG A 160 -17.83 -7.47 -2.43
C ARG A 160 -17.35 -8.92 -2.54
N GLU A 161 -17.66 -9.61 -3.63
CA GLU A 161 -17.20 -10.98 -3.86
C GLU A 161 -15.66 -11.07 -3.99
N ALA A 162 -15.03 -10.12 -4.70
CA ALA A 162 -13.57 -10.01 -4.77
C ALA A 162 -12.97 -9.66 -3.41
N PHE A 163 -13.57 -8.71 -2.69
CA PHE A 163 -13.15 -8.37 -1.32
C PHE A 163 -13.16 -9.59 -0.40
N LEU A 164 -14.26 -10.35 -0.36
CA LEU A 164 -14.40 -11.54 0.47
C LEU A 164 -13.46 -12.67 0.04
N SER A 165 -13.32 -12.92 -1.27
CA SER A 165 -12.45 -14.00 -1.77
C SER A 165 -10.96 -13.73 -1.50
N SER A 166 -10.53 -12.46 -1.44
CA SER A 166 -9.18 -12.09 -1.01
C SER A 166 -8.96 -12.18 0.51
N GLY A 167 -9.97 -12.58 1.27
CA GLY A 167 -9.96 -12.61 2.74
C GLY A 167 -10.28 -11.26 3.40
N GLY A 168 -10.56 -10.22 2.61
CA GLY A 168 -10.94 -8.88 3.09
C GLY A 168 -10.01 -8.36 4.20
N PHE A 169 -10.60 -7.90 5.30
CA PHE A 169 -9.84 -7.44 6.48
C PHE A 169 -9.52 -8.56 7.49
N GLU A 170 -9.78 -9.82 7.15
CA GLU A 170 -9.47 -10.95 8.04
C GLU A 170 -7.98 -11.28 8.01
N ALA A 171 -7.39 -11.47 9.19
CA ALA A 171 -6.00 -11.90 9.38
C ALA A 171 -4.96 -11.04 8.62
N LEU A 172 -5.20 -9.73 8.43
CA LEU A 172 -4.20 -8.85 7.80
C LEU A 172 -2.96 -8.73 8.68
N GLN A 173 -1.81 -8.68 8.00
CA GLN A 173 -0.54 -8.32 8.63
C GLN A 173 -0.30 -6.81 8.47
N TYR A 174 0.29 -6.18 9.47
CA TYR A 174 0.64 -4.76 9.35
C TYR A 174 1.84 -4.55 8.39
N PRO A 175 1.82 -3.49 7.55
CA PRO A 175 0.71 -2.55 7.36
C PRO A 175 -0.44 -3.19 6.55
N GLU A 176 -1.64 -3.02 7.06
CA GLU A 176 -2.82 -3.82 6.70
C GLU A 176 -3.30 -3.58 5.26
N ASP A 177 -3.09 -2.37 4.77
CA ASP A 177 -3.41 -1.94 3.42
C ASP A 177 -2.47 -2.56 2.40
N TYR A 178 -1.18 -2.56 2.70
CA TYR A 178 -0.16 -3.14 1.83
C TYR A 178 -0.34 -4.66 1.74
N ASP A 179 -0.66 -5.31 2.87
CA ASP A 179 -0.97 -6.73 2.89
C ASP A 179 -2.16 -7.06 1.97
N LEU A 180 -3.20 -6.22 2.00
CA LEU A 180 -4.37 -6.38 1.15
C LEU A 180 -4.02 -6.29 -0.35
N VAL A 181 -3.15 -5.36 -0.75
CA VAL A 181 -2.70 -5.26 -2.16
C VAL A 181 -1.91 -6.51 -2.58
N PHE A 182 -1.07 -7.07 -1.71
CA PHE A 182 -0.39 -8.34 -1.98
C PHE A 182 -1.36 -9.52 -2.11
N ARG A 183 -2.48 -9.51 -1.40
CA ARG A 183 -3.54 -10.51 -1.59
C ARG A 183 -4.22 -10.34 -2.93
N TRP A 184 -4.54 -9.11 -3.33
CA TRP A 184 -5.09 -8.86 -4.68
C TRP A 184 -4.15 -9.37 -5.77
N LYS A 185 -2.83 -9.14 -5.64
CA LYS A 185 -1.83 -9.73 -6.54
C LYS A 185 -1.91 -11.26 -6.58
N LYS A 186 -1.95 -11.91 -5.41
CA LYS A 186 -2.05 -13.39 -5.31
C LYS A 186 -3.30 -13.94 -5.99
N HIS A 187 -4.42 -13.22 -5.91
CA HIS A 187 -5.67 -13.55 -6.57
C HIS A 187 -5.75 -13.09 -8.04
N GLN A 188 -4.69 -12.45 -8.55
CA GLN A 188 -4.59 -11.94 -9.92
C GLN A 188 -5.71 -10.95 -10.28
N PHE A 189 -6.16 -10.18 -9.28
CA PHE A 189 -7.23 -9.20 -9.49
C PHE A 189 -6.86 -8.18 -10.54
N GLN A 190 -7.85 -7.79 -11.35
CA GLN A 190 -7.69 -6.76 -12.36
C GLN A 190 -8.16 -5.42 -11.81
N ILE A 191 -7.31 -4.40 -11.91
CA ILE A 191 -7.55 -3.07 -11.35
C ILE A 191 -7.89 -2.09 -12.47
N ALA A 192 -9.09 -1.53 -12.46
CA ALA A 192 -9.46 -0.42 -13.32
C ALA A 192 -8.89 0.90 -12.77
N PHE A 193 -8.25 1.69 -13.63
CA PHE A 193 -7.74 3.01 -13.26
C PHE A 193 -8.63 4.12 -13.82
N VAL A 194 -8.91 5.12 -12.98
CA VAL A 194 -9.57 6.37 -13.35
C VAL A 194 -8.56 7.52 -13.31
N ASP A 195 -8.44 8.26 -14.40
CA ASP A 195 -7.54 9.41 -14.52
C ASP A 195 -8.07 10.71 -13.85
N GLU A 196 -8.68 10.55 -12.67
CA GLU A 196 -9.25 11.63 -11.88
C GLU A 196 -8.77 11.54 -10.43
N VAL A 197 -8.67 12.68 -9.75
CA VAL A 197 -8.44 12.69 -8.30
C VAL A 197 -9.68 12.14 -7.61
N THR A 198 -9.49 11.00 -6.95
CA THR A 198 -10.54 10.21 -6.28
C THR A 198 -10.32 10.14 -4.78
N HIS A 199 -9.26 10.73 -4.25
CA HIS A 199 -9.06 10.82 -2.82
C HIS A 199 -8.19 12.01 -2.44
N LEU A 200 -8.59 12.70 -1.35
CA LEU A 200 -7.85 13.81 -0.78
C LEU A 200 -7.30 13.40 0.59
N TRP A 201 -5.98 13.30 0.69
CA TRP A 201 -5.28 13.02 1.93
C TRP A 201 -5.00 14.27 2.73
N ARG A 202 -5.48 14.33 3.97
CA ARG A 202 -5.19 15.46 4.85
C ARG A 202 -3.87 15.26 5.57
N ASP A 203 -2.94 16.20 5.40
CA ASP A 203 -1.77 16.28 6.28
C ASP A 203 -2.05 17.16 7.50
N HIS A 204 -1.92 16.57 8.69
CA HIS A 204 -1.99 17.25 9.98
C HIS A 204 -1.04 16.59 10.98
N HIS A 205 -0.85 17.25 12.13
CA HIS A 205 0.14 16.83 13.13
C HIS A 205 -0.20 15.51 13.84
N ASN A 206 -1.48 15.17 13.97
CA ASN A 206 -1.95 13.99 14.72
C ASN A 206 -2.12 12.72 13.88
N ARG A 207 -1.87 12.77 12.56
CA ARG A 207 -2.12 11.61 11.69
C ARG A 207 -1.34 10.38 12.14
N ALA A 208 -1.98 9.21 12.02
CA ALA A 208 -1.44 7.93 12.49
C ALA A 208 -0.02 7.65 11.96
N SER A 209 0.19 7.88 10.67
CA SER A 209 1.48 7.62 10.01
C SER A 209 2.64 8.50 10.49
N ARG A 210 2.38 9.57 11.26
CA ARG A 210 3.41 10.41 11.89
C ARG A 210 3.72 10.00 13.33
N ASN A 211 2.76 9.40 14.03
CA ASN A 211 2.80 9.29 15.49
C ASN A 211 2.77 7.86 16.02
N LEU A 212 2.45 6.86 15.20
CA LEU A 212 2.35 5.48 15.64
C LEU A 212 3.60 4.69 15.26
N ASP A 213 4.17 3.97 16.24
CA ASP A 213 5.44 3.24 16.11
C ASP A 213 5.43 2.19 14.99
N TRP A 214 4.28 1.59 14.70
CA TRP A 214 4.15 0.60 13.62
C TRP A 214 4.26 1.21 12.22
N TYR A 215 4.12 2.53 12.08
CA TYR A 215 4.43 3.27 10.85
C TYR A 215 5.80 3.95 10.91
N ALA A 216 6.62 3.71 11.94
CA ALA A 216 7.95 4.33 12.04
C ALA A 216 8.94 3.76 11.01
N ASP A 217 8.73 2.53 10.54
CA ASP A 217 9.51 1.92 9.46
C ASP A 217 8.71 1.79 8.17
N ASN A 218 8.68 2.86 7.38
CA ASN A 218 8.01 2.91 6.07
C ASN A 218 8.56 1.91 5.04
N ARG A 219 9.61 1.14 5.35
CA ARG A 219 10.17 0.17 4.39
C ARG A 219 9.40 -1.15 4.38
N PHE A 220 8.64 -1.44 5.44
CA PHE A 220 7.81 -2.65 5.60
C PHE A 220 8.47 -3.93 5.07
N LEU A 221 9.76 -4.07 5.36
CA LEU A 221 10.63 -5.00 4.66
C LEU A 221 10.26 -6.46 4.93
N GLU A 222 9.86 -6.77 6.15
CA GLU A 222 9.47 -8.12 6.55
C GLU A 222 8.25 -8.60 5.77
N LEU A 223 7.21 -7.76 5.63
CA LEU A 223 6.04 -8.06 4.81
C LEU A 223 6.43 -8.31 3.35
N LYS A 224 7.24 -7.42 2.76
CA LYS A 224 7.72 -7.56 1.37
C LYS A 224 8.47 -8.88 1.17
N LEU A 225 9.37 -9.24 2.09
CA LEU A 225 10.16 -10.47 1.97
C LEU A 225 9.32 -11.73 2.18
N GLN A 226 8.38 -11.71 3.14
CA GLN A 226 7.44 -12.82 3.33
C GLN A 226 6.60 -13.03 2.06
N ARG A 227 6.01 -11.96 1.52
CA ARG A 227 5.18 -12.03 0.31
C ARG A 227 5.98 -12.43 -0.93
N PHE A 228 7.23 -11.98 -1.04
CA PHE A 228 8.16 -12.43 -2.09
C PHE A 228 8.39 -13.94 -2.03
N LEU A 229 8.72 -14.48 -0.84
CA LEU A 229 8.94 -15.93 -0.70
C LEU A 229 7.69 -16.76 -1.00
N GLU A 230 6.52 -16.23 -0.67
CA GLU A 230 5.24 -16.91 -0.88
C GLU A 230 4.73 -16.86 -2.33
N GLN A 231 5.01 -15.78 -3.06
CA GLN A 231 4.33 -15.49 -4.33
C GLN A 231 5.23 -15.46 -5.56
N ASP A 232 6.51 -15.12 -5.40
CA ASP A 232 7.40 -14.84 -6.54
C ASP A 232 8.71 -15.64 -6.48
N TYR A 233 9.09 -16.16 -5.31
CA TYR A 233 10.25 -17.05 -5.17
C TYR A 233 9.89 -18.50 -5.48
N HIS A 234 10.73 -19.16 -6.27
CA HIS A 234 10.69 -20.60 -6.42
C HIS A 234 12.10 -21.19 -6.17
N PRO A 235 12.25 -22.26 -5.36
CA PRO A 235 13.56 -22.78 -4.95
C PRO A 235 14.47 -23.27 -6.09
N SER A 236 13.93 -23.49 -7.29
CA SER A 236 14.74 -23.82 -8.47
C SER A 236 15.54 -22.62 -9.01
N TYR A 237 15.16 -21.40 -8.66
CA TYR A 237 15.88 -20.19 -9.05
C TYR A 237 16.88 -19.81 -7.98
N LYS A 238 18.05 -19.39 -8.43
CA LYS A 238 19.06 -18.81 -7.55
C LYS A 238 18.58 -17.46 -7.04
N LEU A 239 18.55 -17.27 -5.73
CA LEU A 239 18.24 -15.97 -5.12
C LEU A 239 19.51 -15.16 -4.93
N SER A 240 19.45 -13.88 -5.24
CA SER A 240 20.55 -12.96 -4.96
C SER A 240 20.07 -11.66 -4.36
N VAL A 241 20.93 -11.05 -3.54
CA VAL A 241 20.70 -9.75 -2.91
C VAL A 241 21.75 -8.77 -3.40
N LEU A 242 21.34 -7.62 -3.92
CA LEU A 242 22.24 -6.53 -4.27
C LEU A 242 22.09 -5.37 -3.28
N GLY A 243 23.16 -5.09 -2.53
CA GLY A 243 23.26 -3.96 -1.64
C GLY A 243 23.85 -4.32 -0.27
N ALA A 244 24.79 -3.51 0.21
CA ALA A 244 25.48 -3.71 1.49
C ALA A 244 25.19 -2.60 2.54
N GLY A 245 24.21 -1.73 2.23
CA GLY A 245 23.74 -0.67 3.14
C GLY A 245 22.88 -1.21 4.28
N LYS A 246 22.29 -0.31 5.09
CA LYS A 246 21.39 -0.70 6.20
C LYS A 246 20.27 -1.65 5.74
N LYS A 247 19.66 -1.34 4.60
CA LYS A 247 18.56 -2.14 4.02
C LYS A 247 19.04 -3.51 3.52
N GLY A 248 20.08 -3.55 2.69
CA GLY A 248 20.63 -4.82 2.19
C GLY A 248 21.10 -5.75 3.31
N LYS A 249 21.67 -5.21 4.39
CA LYS A 249 21.98 -5.98 5.61
C LYS A 249 20.73 -6.52 6.31
N ALA A 250 19.66 -5.73 6.39
CA ALA A 250 18.39 -6.18 6.97
C ALA A 250 17.77 -7.32 6.13
N VAL A 251 17.77 -7.21 4.80
CA VAL A 251 17.35 -8.29 3.89
C VAL A 251 18.18 -9.54 4.10
N ALA A 252 19.51 -9.42 4.03
CA ALA A 252 20.43 -10.54 4.19
C ALA A 252 20.24 -11.24 5.55
N LYS A 253 20.14 -10.45 6.64
CA LYS A 253 19.87 -10.99 7.98
C LYS A 253 18.54 -11.74 8.02
N TRP A 254 17.47 -11.17 7.48
CA TRP A 254 16.16 -11.80 7.47
C TRP A 254 16.19 -13.14 6.70
N LEU A 255 16.84 -13.19 5.54
CA LEU A 255 17.00 -14.43 4.76
C LEU A 255 17.82 -15.49 5.52
N ILE A 256 18.89 -15.09 6.22
CA ILE A 256 19.68 -15.99 7.08
C ILE A 256 18.81 -16.56 8.20
N ASP A 257 18.07 -15.71 8.91
CA ASP A 257 17.21 -16.12 10.03
C ASP A 257 16.09 -17.09 9.58
N HIS A 258 15.68 -17.01 8.30
CA HIS A 258 14.68 -17.91 7.68
C HIS A 258 15.29 -19.07 6.89
N SER A 259 16.62 -19.27 6.96
CA SER A 259 17.34 -20.35 6.25
C SER A 259 17.14 -20.35 4.73
N VAL A 260 16.96 -19.17 4.12
CA VAL A 260 16.84 -19.03 2.67
C VAL A 260 18.24 -18.84 2.07
N PRO A 261 18.70 -19.72 1.16
CA PRO A 261 20.00 -19.57 0.52
C PRO A 261 19.98 -18.41 -0.49
N PHE A 262 21.02 -17.57 -0.47
CA PHE A 262 21.18 -16.48 -1.44
C PHE A 262 22.66 -16.15 -1.68
N ASP A 263 22.95 -15.58 -2.85
CA ASP A 263 24.21 -14.91 -3.13
C ASP A 263 24.13 -13.41 -2.80
N TRP A 264 25.17 -12.86 -2.17
CA TRP A 264 25.18 -11.45 -1.76
C TRP A 264 26.18 -10.62 -2.56
N TYR A 265 25.68 -9.57 -3.21
CA TYR A 265 26.43 -8.68 -4.09
C TYR A 265 26.48 -7.24 -3.58
N SER A 266 27.56 -6.53 -3.94
CA SER A 266 27.75 -5.10 -3.67
C SER A 266 28.44 -4.39 -4.82
N ASN A 267 27.94 -3.20 -5.18
CA ASN A 267 28.61 -2.25 -6.07
C ASN A 267 29.79 -1.53 -5.39
N ASN A 268 29.88 -1.58 -4.05
CA ASN A 268 30.96 -0.99 -3.28
C ASN A 268 32.09 -2.00 -3.02
N LEU A 269 33.23 -1.83 -3.69
CA LEU A 269 34.43 -2.69 -3.57
C LEU A 269 35.00 -2.75 -2.14
N ARG A 270 34.80 -1.73 -1.30
CA ARG A 270 35.25 -1.79 0.10
C ARG A 270 34.45 -2.80 0.92
N LYS A 271 33.21 -3.09 0.51
CA LYS A 271 32.31 -4.01 1.21
C LYS A 271 32.52 -5.47 0.82
N THR A 272 33.22 -5.75 -0.29
CA THR A 272 33.56 -7.11 -0.72
C THR A 272 34.79 -7.67 0.03
N GLN A 273 35.55 -6.79 0.70
CA GLN A 273 36.78 -7.15 1.43
C GLN A 273 36.56 -7.60 2.87
N VAL A 274 35.39 -7.34 3.46
CA VAL A 274 35.09 -7.65 4.86
C VAL A 274 33.85 -8.53 4.94
N PRO A 275 33.89 -9.69 5.62
CA PRO A 275 32.72 -10.53 5.76
C PRO A 275 31.63 -9.82 6.59
N ILE A 276 30.38 -9.97 6.17
CA ILE A 276 29.21 -9.45 6.88
C ILE A 276 28.30 -10.64 7.17
N TYR A 277 27.90 -10.83 8.44
CA TYR A 277 27.15 -12.01 8.88
C TYR A 277 27.80 -13.34 8.43
N HIS A 278 29.13 -13.42 8.49
CA HIS A 278 29.93 -14.58 8.04
C HIS A 278 29.84 -14.90 6.53
N GLN A 279 29.26 -14.01 5.72
CA GLN A 279 29.24 -14.12 4.27
C GLN A 279 30.21 -13.13 3.61
N HIS A 280 30.87 -13.55 2.54
CA HIS A 280 31.69 -12.68 1.69
C HIS A 280 30.85 -12.15 0.53
N LEU A 281 30.74 -10.83 0.44
CA LEU A 281 30.00 -10.20 -0.64
C LEU A 281 30.81 -10.26 -1.94
N LYS A 282 30.16 -10.66 -3.02
CA LYS A 282 30.71 -10.64 -4.38
C LYS A 282 30.61 -9.22 -4.95
N HIS A 283 31.54 -8.85 -5.82
CA HIS A 283 31.38 -7.61 -6.57
C HIS A 283 30.26 -7.77 -7.59
N TRP A 284 29.38 -6.78 -7.68
CA TRP A 284 28.36 -6.73 -8.73
C TRP A 284 28.95 -6.09 -9.99
N GLU A 285 28.97 -6.83 -11.10
CA GLU A 285 29.29 -6.28 -12.42
C GLU A 285 28.13 -6.52 -13.40
N PRO A 286 27.71 -5.48 -14.16
CA PRO A 286 26.58 -5.54 -15.10
C PRO A 286 26.71 -6.57 -16.21
N SER A 287 27.93 -7.01 -16.50
CA SER A 287 28.28 -7.92 -17.58
C SER A 287 28.68 -9.30 -17.08
N SER A 288 28.29 -9.68 -15.86
CA SER A 288 28.48 -11.06 -15.39
C SER A 288 27.55 -11.94 -16.23
N PRO A 289 28.07 -12.67 -17.23
CA PRO A 289 27.23 -13.51 -18.09
C PRO A 289 26.71 -14.67 -17.23
N GLU A 290 25.52 -15.18 -17.54
CA GLU A 290 24.85 -16.29 -16.82
C GLU A 290 24.06 -15.85 -15.57
N TRP A 291 23.19 -14.84 -15.70
CA TRP A 291 22.18 -14.62 -14.67
C TRP A 291 20.97 -15.55 -14.86
N GLU A 292 20.95 -16.64 -14.11
CA GLU A 292 19.76 -17.50 -13.96
C GLU A 292 19.23 -17.39 -12.52
N GLY A 293 18.35 -16.42 -12.25
CA GLY A 293 17.83 -16.25 -10.90
C GLY A 293 17.05 -14.97 -10.64
N LEU A 294 16.64 -14.81 -9.38
CA LEU A 294 15.89 -13.66 -8.89
C LEU A 294 16.81 -12.69 -8.14
N LEU A 295 16.64 -11.39 -8.36
CA LEU A 295 17.48 -10.35 -7.79
C LEU A 295 16.67 -9.41 -6.87
N LEU A 296 16.93 -9.47 -5.57
CA LEU A 296 16.44 -8.48 -4.60
C LEU A 296 17.38 -7.26 -4.58
N ILE A 297 16.88 -6.11 -5.01
CA ILE A 297 17.66 -4.87 -5.08
C ILE A 297 17.36 -4.02 -3.84
N ALA A 298 18.31 -3.96 -2.91
CA ALA A 298 18.22 -3.25 -1.63
C ALA A 298 19.19 -2.05 -1.57
N VAL A 299 19.26 -1.30 -2.67
CA VAL A 299 20.07 -0.10 -2.84
C VAL A 299 19.20 1.15 -2.63
N SER A 300 19.71 2.14 -1.90
CA SER A 300 18.93 3.34 -1.51
C SER A 300 19.34 4.63 -2.24
N SER A 301 20.49 4.65 -2.91
CA SER A 301 20.98 5.84 -3.63
C SER A 301 20.17 6.03 -4.92
N PRO A 302 19.47 7.17 -5.12
CA PRO A 302 18.74 7.43 -6.37
C PRO A 302 19.64 7.35 -7.61
N HIS A 303 20.89 7.82 -7.48
CA HIS A 303 21.88 7.72 -8.55
C HIS A 303 22.21 6.26 -8.88
N ASP A 304 22.54 5.46 -7.87
CA ASP A 304 22.89 4.05 -8.07
C ASP A 304 21.73 3.26 -8.67
N LEU A 305 20.49 3.60 -8.28
CA LEU A 305 19.28 2.97 -8.81
C LEU A 305 19.03 3.30 -10.27
N ALA A 306 19.26 4.56 -10.68
CA ALA A 306 19.19 4.95 -12.08
C ALA A 306 20.24 4.22 -12.91
N VAL A 307 21.47 4.12 -12.40
CA VAL A 307 22.56 3.36 -13.02
C VAL A 307 22.19 1.88 -13.15
N LEU A 308 21.68 1.26 -12.08
CA LEU A 308 21.26 -0.14 -12.08
C LEU A 308 20.13 -0.41 -13.07
N ARG A 309 19.11 0.45 -13.15
CA ARG A 309 18.03 0.31 -14.12
C ARG A 309 18.56 0.35 -15.56
N ASN A 310 19.45 1.29 -15.87
CA ASN A 310 20.06 1.37 -17.19
C ASN A 310 20.88 0.14 -17.54
N GLN A 311 21.59 -0.42 -16.55
CA GLN A 311 22.37 -1.64 -16.70
C GLN A 311 21.50 -2.88 -16.93
N ILE A 312 20.42 -3.04 -16.15
CA ILE A 312 19.46 -4.13 -16.31
C ILE A 312 18.80 -4.04 -17.70
N ASN A 313 18.36 -2.86 -18.11
CA ASN A 313 17.76 -2.62 -19.43
C ASN A 313 18.71 -2.93 -20.61
N ALA A 314 20.01 -2.82 -20.39
CA ALA A 314 21.02 -3.10 -21.41
C ALA A 314 21.49 -4.57 -21.40
N SER A 315 21.06 -5.37 -20.43
CA SER A 315 21.44 -6.78 -20.31
C SER A 315 20.61 -7.66 -21.26
N SER A 316 21.25 -8.63 -21.91
CA SER A 316 20.56 -9.72 -22.63
C SER A 316 20.06 -10.82 -21.70
N ASP A 317 20.66 -10.93 -20.51
CA ASP A 317 20.54 -12.10 -19.65
C ASP A 317 19.65 -11.83 -18.42
N LEU A 318 19.67 -10.60 -17.89
CA LEU A 318 18.88 -10.20 -16.72
C LEU A 318 17.67 -9.38 -17.16
N GLN A 319 16.47 -9.90 -16.94
CA GLN A 319 15.23 -9.18 -17.23
C GLN A 319 14.75 -8.38 -16.02
N LEU A 320 14.06 -7.27 -16.28
CA LEU A 320 13.41 -6.45 -15.25
C LEU A 320 12.39 -7.24 -14.43
N SER A 321 11.74 -8.24 -15.04
CA SER A 321 10.79 -9.14 -14.36
C SER A 321 11.43 -9.98 -13.26
N ASP A 322 12.75 -10.18 -13.32
CA ASP A 322 13.50 -10.95 -12.32
C ASP A 322 14.05 -10.05 -11.21
N CYS A 323 13.81 -8.73 -11.29
CA CYS A 323 14.38 -7.71 -10.41
C CYS A 323 13.32 -7.12 -9.46
N PHE A 324 13.52 -7.31 -8.16
CA PHE A 324 12.61 -6.88 -7.11
C PHE A 324 13.23 -5.71 -6.34
N PHE A 325 12.76 -4.50 -6.65
CA PHE A 325 13.26 -3.27 -6.02
C PHE A 325 12.60 -3.07 -4.66
N LEU A 326 13.37 -3.26 -3.59
CA LEU A 326 12.91 -3.06 -2.22
C LEU A 326 13.19 -1.60 -1.83
N PHE A 327 12.31 -0.66 -2.20
CA PHE A 327 12.42 0.76 -1.82
C PHE A 327 12.04 1.08 -0.38
#